data_AF-A0A2Z6U731-F1
#
_entry.id   AF-A0A2Z6U731-F1
#
_cell.length_a   1.000
_cell.length_b   1.000
_cell.length_c   1.000
_cell.angle_alpha   90.00
_cell.angle_beta   90.00
_cell.angle_gamma   90.00
#
_symmetry.space_group_name_H-M   'P 1'
#
loop_
_entity.id
_entity.type
_entity.pdbx_description
1 polymer ?
#
loop_
_entity_poly.entity_id
_entity_poly.type
_entity_poly.pdbx_seq_one_letter_code
_entity_poly.pdbx_strand_id
1 'polypeptide(L)'
;MDLFKYLEKIQNIFDLLPSKYMLLNGNIEKNLKFYCGMMIESDQGPTSYVMDKKIQGHEIDLLAFLDSECLNASEFKCTFASDRRSTLTSANDAIKKIQKTVEVSSLSMANKQIIHFLNKSDPCSSTNLNPDWIKSKYPTNQQLSTETLIEQYKKHLGTQLQNSRFITYNFADNALALDVIVVDIAR
;
A
#
# COMPACT_ATOMS: atom_id res chain seq x y z
N MET A 1 -0.99 14.79 9.69
CA MET A 1 -0.38 13.48 9.99
C MET A 1 0.41 13.01 8.78
N ASP A 2 1.65 12.53 8.97
CA ASP A 2 2.47 11.93 7.90
C ASP A 2 2.38 10.41 7.96
N LEU A 3 1.46 9.82 7.20
CA LEU A 3 1.18 8.38 7.19
C LEU A 3 2.41 7.55 6.82
N PHE A 4 3.34 8.12 6.05
CA PHE A 4 4.59 7.46 5.66
C PHE A 4 5.41 7.00 6.87
N LYS A 5 5.51 7.83 7.93
CA LYS A 5 6.23 7.47 9.16
C LYS A 5 5.61 6.29 9.90
N TYR A 6 4.29 6.11 9.80
CA TYR A 6 3.61 4.97 10.39
C TYR A 6 3.86 3.70 9.60
N LEU A 7 3.95 3.81 8.27
CA LEU A 7 4.31 2.69 7.41
C LEU A 7 5.74 2.20 7.69
N GLU A 8 6.70 3.09 7.96
CA GLU A 8 8.07 2.69 8.36
C GLU A 8 8.07 1.76 9.59
N LYS A 9 7.17 2.01 10.55
CA LYS A 9 7.04 1.21 11.78
C LYS A 9 6.43 -0.19 11.54
N ILE A 10 5.79 -0.45 10.40
CA ILE A 10 5.23 -1.78 10.09
C ILE A 10 6.32 -2.87 10.12
N GLN A 11 7.57 -2.51 9.79
CA GLN A 11 8.72 -3.40 9.92
C GLN A 11 8.78 -4.09 11.30
N ASN A 12 8.49 -3.36 12.37
CA ASN A 12 8.54 -3.89 13.74
C ASN A 12 7.58 -5.08 13.92
N ILE A 13 6.46 -5.12 13.20
CA ILE A 13 5.52 -6.26 13.26
C ILE A 13 6.15 -7.50 12.63
N PHE A 14 6.80 -7.35 11.47
CA PHE A 14 7.48 -8.46 10.81
C PHE A 14 8.71 -8.94 11.59
N ASP A 15 9.38 -8.06 12.33
CA ASP A 15 10.49 -8.41 13.21
C ASP A 15 10.03 -9.20 14.44
N LEU A 16 8.88 -8.81 15.03
CA LEU A 16 8.29 -9.49 16.18
C LEU A 16 7.64 -10.83 15.81
N LEU A 17 7.10 -10.92 14.60
CA LEU A 17 6.46 -12.13 14.07
C LEU A 17 7.10 -12.51 12.74
N PRO A 18 8.29 -13.14 12.75
CA PRO A 18 8.98 -13.55 11.54
C PRO A 18 8.10 -14.48 10.71
N SER A 19 7.66 -13.99 9.55
CA SER A 19 6.98 -14.84 8.56
C SER A 19 8.02 -15.48 7.67
N LYS A 20 7.90 -16.79 7.44
CA LYS A 20 8.61 -17.51 6.37
C LYS A 20 7.74 -17.74 5.14
N TYR A 21 6.46 -17.45 5.27
CA TYR A 21 5.53 -17.59 4.18
C TYR A 21 5.35 -16.22 3.55
N MET A 22 5.35 -16.23 2.22
CA MET A 22 4.90 -15.05 1.51
C MET A 22 3.49 -14.70 1.97
N LEU A 23 3.17 -13.41 1.88
CA LEU A 23 1.81 -12.91 1.99
C LEU A 23 1.00 -13.30 0.74
N LEU A 24 1.03 -14.57 0.35
CA LEU A 24 0.43 -15.11 -0.85
C LEU A 24 -0.92 -15.71 -0.53
N ASN A 25 -1.94 -15.11 -1.13
CA ASN A 25 -3.34 -15.50 -1.03
C ASN A 25 -4.04 -15.08 0.27
N GLY A 26 -5.32 -14.75 0.13
CA GLY A 26 -6.04 -14.00 1.13
C GLY A 26 -5.83 -12.50 0.96
N ASN A 27 -6.70 -11.74 1.60
CA ASN A 27 -6.82 -10.31 1.46
C ASN A 27 -5.61 -9.62 2.14
N ILE A 28 -4.41 -9.76 1.56
CA ILE A 28 -3.15 -9.18 2.04
C ILE A 28 -3.31 -7.67 2.27
N GLU A 29 -4.09 -7.02 1.42
CA GLU A 29 -4.48 -5.63 1.58
C GLU A 29 -5.19 -5.39 2.91
N LYS A 30 -6.12 -6.25 3.35
CA LYS A 30 -6.71 -6.17 4.70
C LYS A 30 -5.67 -6.31 5.80
N ASN A 31 -4.73 -7.24 5.70
CA ASN A 31 -3.69 -7.41 6.72
C ASN A 31 -2.76 -6.18 6.78
N LEU A 32 -2.39 -5.62 5.63
CA LEU A 32 -1.54 -4.43 5.56
C LEU A 32 -2.29 -3.17 6.02
N LYS A 33 -3.58 -3.03 5.68
CA LYS A 33 -4.48 -2.01 6.26
C LYS A 33 -4.55 -2.15 7.78
N PHE A 34 -4.68 -3.39 8.28
CA PHE A 34 -4.70 -3.68 9.72
C PHE A 34 -3.38 -3.27 10.40
N TYR A 35 -2.22 -3.63 9.84
CA TYR A 35 -0.92 -3.21 10.37
C TYR A 35 -0.74 -1.69 10.36
N CYS A 36 -1.20 -1.02 9.29
CA CYS A 36 -1.22 0.44 9.24
C CYS A 36 -2.05 1.04 10.36
N GLY A 37 -3.26 0.50 10.61
CA GLY A 37 -4.11 0.87 11.75
C GLY A 37 -3.41 0.67 13.10
N MET A 38 -2.83 -0.51 13.34
CA MET A 38 -2.06 -0.79 14.57
C MET A 38 -0.93 0.22 14.81
N MET A 39 -0.24 0.63 13.73
CA MET A 39 0.84 1.62 13.86
C MET A 39 0.27 2.99 14.24
N ILE A 40 -0.88 3.39 13.69
CA ILE A 40 -1.57 4.64 14.09
C ILE A 40 -1.96 4.58 15.58
N GLU A 41 -2.53 3.47 16.04
CA GLU A 41 -2.91 3.28 17.46
C GLU A 41 -1.72 3.29 18.41
N SER A 42 -0.58 2.74 17.97
CA SER A 42 0.62 2.61 18.81
C SER A 42 1.26 3.94 19.22
N ASP A 43 0.96 5.03 18.51
CA ASP A 43 1.60 6.33 18.69
C ASP A 43 1.07 7.11 19.90
N GLN A 44 0.12 6.53 20.66
CA GLN A 44 -0.55 7.12 21.84
C GLN A 44 -1.08 8.57 21.63
N GLY A 45 -1.20 8.99 20.38
CA GLY A 45 -1.61 10.33 20.00
C GLY A 45 -3.13 10.48 19.93
N PRO A 46 -3.63 11.73 19.77
CA PRO A 46 -5.05 12.03 19.63
C PRO A 46 -5.67 11.63 18.27
N THR A 47 -4.94 10.87 17.46
CA THR A 47 -5.38 10.50 16.11
C THR A 47 -6.37 9.34 16.18
N SER A 48 -7.48 9.45 15.47
CA SER A 48 -8.40 8.35 15.21
C SER A 48 -8.44 8.02 13.72
N TYR A 49 -8.91 6.85 13.34
CA TYR A 49 -9.03 6.47 11.93
C TYR A 49 -10.25 5.60 11.68
N VAL A 50 -10.67 5.54 10.42
CA VAL A 50 -11.66 4.59 9.90
C VAL A 50 -11.14 4.03 8.57
N MET A 51 -11.40 2.76 8.33
CA MET A 51 -11.05 2.08 7.08
C MET A 51 -12.31 1.81 6.25
N ASP A 52 -12.14 1.68 4.94
CA ASP A 52 -13.18 1.30 3.98
C ASP A 52 -14.48 2.13 4.14
N LYS A 53 -14.34 3.44 4.32
CA LYS A 53 -15.46 4.34 4.58
C LYS A 53 -16.09 4.81 3.27
N LYS A 54 -17.39 4.54 3.13
CA LYS A 54 -18.18 5.05 2.01
C LYS A 54 -18.65 6.49 2.25
N ILE A 55 -18.32 7.39 1.33
CA ILE A 55 -18.74 8.80 1.28
C ILE A 55 -19.27 9.09 -0.13
N GLN A 56 -20.51 9.58 -0.23
CA GLN A 56 -21.14 9.95 -1.52
C GLN A 56 -21.07 8.83 -2.59
N GLY A 57 -21.14 7.56 -2.17
CA GLY A 57 -21.07 6.42 -3.10
C GLY A 57 -19.66 5.94 -3.43
N HIS A 58 -18.62 6.69 -3.07
CA HIS A 58 -17.21 6.32 -3.22
C HIS A 58 -16.66 5.72 -1.91
N GLU A 59 -15.87 4.66 -1.99
CA GLU A 59 -15.25 4.01 -0.83
C GLU A 59 -13.78 4.44 -0.74
N ILE A 60 -13.41 4.99 0.40
CA ILE A 60 -12.04 5.44 0.70
C ILE A 60 -11.44 4.47 1.70
N ASP A 61 -10.29 3.93 1.34
CA ASP A 61 -9.66 2.82 2.08
C ASP A 61 -9.22 3.22 3.49
N LEU A 62 -8.73 4.44 3.72
CA LEU A 62 -8.37 4.97 5.04
C LEU A 62 -8.70 6.46 5.15
N LEU A 63 -9.36 6.85 6.24
CA LEU A 63 -9.47 8.23 6.69
C LEU A 63 -8.90 8.34 8.10
N ALA A 64 -8.02 9.31 8.33
CA ALA A 64 -7.47 9.61 9.65
C ALA A 64 -7.89 11.01 10.11
N PHE A 65 -8.19 11.15 11.40
CA PHE A 65 -8.74 12.35 11.99
C PHE A 65 -7.93 12.83 13.19
N LEU A 66 -7.94 14.13 13.40
CA LEU A 66 -7.47 14.80 14.61
C LEU A 66 -8.54 15.83 15.00
N ASP A 67 -8.99 15.81 16.26
CA ASP A 67 -9.99 16.74 16.78
C ASP A 67 -11.24 16.86 15.89
N SER A 68 -11.70 15.73 15.33
CA SER A 68 -12.82 15.60 14.38
C SER A 68 -12.58 16.11 12.96
N GLU A 69 -11.39 16.63 12.64
CA GLU A 69 -11.01 17.03 11.29
C GLU A 69 -10.28 15.92 10.56
N CYS A 70 -10.67 15.65 9.30
CA CYS A 70 -9.99 14.66 8.48
C CYS A 70 -8.63 15.20 8.01
N LEU A 71 -7.55 14.58 8.48
CA LEU A 71 -6.17 14.94 8.13
C LEU A 71 -5.64 14.19 6.91
N ASN A 72 -6.11 12.96 6.68
CA ASN A 72 -5.58 12.11 5.61
C ASN A 72 -6.72 11.26 5.02
N ALA A 73 -6.72 11.14 3.70
CA ALA A 73 -7.56 10.24 2.93
C ALA A 73 -6.67 9.45 1.97
N SER A 74 -6.61 8.14 2.16
CA SER A 74 -5.69 7.26 1.43
C SER A 74 -6.42 6.15 0.70
N GLU A 75 -5.95 5.83 -0.50
CA GLU A 75 -6.36 4.67 -1.29
C GLU A 75 -5.24 3.62 -1.25
N PHE A 76 -5.59 2.39 -0.93
CA PHE A 76 -4.65 1.30 -0.77
C PHE A 76 -4.67 0.39 -2.00
N LYS A 77 -3.50 -0.13 -2.32
CA LYS A 77 -3.34 -1.26 -3.23
C LYS A 77 -2.28 -2.21 -2.71
N CYS A 78 -2.49 -3.49 -2.99
CA CYS A 78 -1.45 -4.48 -2.84
C CYS A 78 -1.38 -5.38 -4.07
N THR A 79 -0.19 -5.54 -4.64
CA THR A 79 0.02 -6.32 -5.86
C THR A 79 1.31 -7.15 -5.78
N PHE A 80 1.50 -8.04 -6.76
CA PHE A 80 2.70 -8.86 -6.90
C PHE A 80 3.53 -8.37 -8.07
N ALA A 81 4.81 -8.11 -7.83
CA ALA A 81 5.75 -7.67 -8.87
C ALA A 81 5.84 -8.65 -10.03
N SER A 82 5.70 -9.95 -9.78
CA SER A 82 5.67 -10.99 -10.82
C SER A 82 4.44 -10.94 -11.73
N ASP A 83 3.34 -10.29 -11.30
CA ASP A 83 2.15 -10.08 -12.13
C ASP A 83 2.12 -8.63 -12.63
N ARG A 84 2.98 -8.34 -13.61
CA ARG A 84 3.11 -7.00 -14.22
C ARG A 84 1.77 -6.44 -14.68
N ARG A 85 0.97 -7.23 -15.40
CA ARG A 85 -0.29 -6.76 -15.98
C ARG A 85 -1.27 -6.35 -14.89
N SER A 86 -1.50 -7.23 -13.90
CA SER A 86 -2.42 -6.95 -12.79
C SER A 86 -1.94 -5.77 -11.94
N THR A 87 -0.62 -5.65 -11.74
CA THR A 87 -0.02 -4.53 -11.02
C THR A 87 -0.30 -3.19 -11.69
N LEU A 88 -0.09 -3.11 -13.00
CA LEU A 88 -0.36 -1.90 -13.78
C LEU A 88 -1.87 -1.56 -13.82
N THR A 89 -2.73 -2.57 -13.96
CA THR A 89 -4.19 -2.37 -13.88
C THR A 89 -4.59 -1.82 -12.50
N SER A 90 -4.08 -2.42 -11.43
CA SER A 90 -4.36 -1.98 -10.05
C SER A 90 -3.86 -0.57 -9.77
N ALA A 91 -2.71 -0.18 -10.31
CA ALA A 91 -2.19 1.18 -10.21
C ALA A 91 -3.12 2.20 -10.89
N ASN A 92 -3.60 1.89 -12.10
CA ASN A 92 -4.58 2.72 -12.81
C ASN A 92 -5.91 2.81 -12.07
N ASP A 93 -6.35 1.73 -11.43
CA ASP A 93 -7.56 1.74 -10.60
C ASP A 93 -7.37 2.61 -9.34
N ALA A 94 -6.19 2.58 -8.72
CA ALA A 94 -5.85 3.47 -7.61
C ALA A 94 -5.86 4.95 -8.03
N ILE A 95 -5.33 5.25 -9.22
CA ILE A 95 -5.37 6.61 -9.79
C ILE A 95 -6.82 7.08 -9.96
N LYS A 96 -7.68 6.26 -10.56
CA LYS A 96 -9.11 6.59 -10.71
C LYS A 96 -9.81 6.77 -9.37
N LYS A 97 -9.49 5.92 -8.38
CA LYS A 97 -10.05 6.03 -7.03
C LYS A 97 -9.62 7.32 -6.34
N ILE A 98 -8.32 7.64 -6.37
CA ILE A 98 -7.83 8.84 -5.67
C ILE A 98 -8.34 10.12 -6.32
N GLN A 99 -8.55 10.14 -7.65
CA GLN A 99 -9.18 11.26 -8.34
C GLN A 99 -10.59 11.52 -7.83
N LYS A 100 -11.39 10.46 -7.60
CA LYS A 100 -12.71 10.60 -6.96
C LYS A 100 -12.60 11.10 -5.52
N THR A 101 -11.60 10.64 -4.77
CA THR A 101 -11.35 11.10 -3.39
C THR A 101 -10.99 12.59 -3.34
N VAL A 102 -10.23 13.10 -4.31
CA VAL A 102 -9.91 14.53 -4.44
C VAL A 102 -11.18 15.37 -4.67
N GLU A 103 -12.17 14.85 -5.39
CA GLU A 103 -13.44 15.54 -5.67
C GLU A 103 -14.39 15.60 -4.45
N VAL A 104 -14.11 14.88 -3.36
CA VAL A 104 -14.95 14.88 -2.15
C VAL A 104 -14.73 16.18 -1.37
N SER A 105 -15.70 17.10 -1.47
CA SER A 105 -15.61 18.45 -0.88
C SER A 105 -15.35 18.48 0.64
N SER A 106 -15.94 17.54 1.40
CA SER A 106 -15.73 17.42 2.85
C SER A 106 -14.31 16.99 3.23
N LEU A 107 -13.50 16.54 2.26
CA LEU A 107 -12.11 16.13 2.43
C LEU A 107 -11.14 17.15 1.82
N SER A 108 -11.60 18.33 1.38
CA SER A 108 -10.78 19.35 0.72
C SER A 108 -9.49 19.70 1.48
N MET A 109 -9.53 19.72 2.81
CA MET A 109 -8.38 20.01 3.66
C MET A 109 -7.47 18.80 3.97
N ALA A 110 -7.93 17.57 3.76
CA ALA A 110 -7.16 16.36 4.03
C ALA A 110 -5.99 16.19 3.06
N ASN A 111 -4.92 15.52 3.48
CA ASN A 111 -3.90 15.02 2.55
C ASN A 111 -4.47 13.83 1.76
N LYS A 112 -4.19 13.73 0.46
CA LYS A 112 -4.64 12.63 -0.40
C LYS A 112 -3.46 11.80 -0.84
N GLN A 113 -3.54 10.49 -0.66
CA GLN A 113 -2.42 9.60 -0.94
C GLN A 113 -2.87 8.29 -1.59
N ILE A 114 -2.02 7.73 -2.45
CA ILE A 114 -2.09 6.31 -2.80
C ILE A 114 -1.00 5.59 -2.02
N ILE A 115 -1.34 4.49 -1.37
CA ILE A 115 -0.41 3.58 -0.69
C ILE A 115 -0.42 2.25 -1.43
N HIS A 116 0.65 1.96 -2.16
CA HIS A 116 0.78 0.74 -2.96
C HIS A 116 1.86 -0.16 -2.38
N PHE A 117 1.45 -1.28 -1.80
CA PHE A 117 2.34 -2.36 -1.38
C PHE A 117 2.68 -3.28 -2.56
N LEU A 118 3.96 -3.34 -2.93
CA LEU A 118 4.46 -4.16 -4.03
C LEU A 118 5.21 -5.37 -3.44
N ASN A 119 4.57 -6.53 -3.50
CA ASN A 119 5.18 -7.78 -3.05
C ASN A 119 6.14 -8.30 -4.12
N LYS A 120 7.44 -8.32 -3.80
CA LYS A 120 8.54 -8.77 -4.67
C LYS A 120 9.10 -10.14 -4.27
N SER A 121 8.46 -10.79 -3.30
CA SER A 121 8.91 -12.08 -2.77
C SER A 121 8.98 -13.14 -3.87
N ASP A 122 9.93 -14.07 -3.75
CA ASP A 122 10.11 -15.17 -4.69
C ASP A 122 9.30 -16.42 -4.27
N PRO A 123 8.17 -16.72 -4.92
CA PRO A 123 7.35 -17.88 -4.59
C PRO A 123 8.02 -19.21 -4.88
N CYS A 124 8.99 -19.22 -5.78
CA CYS A 124 9.72 -20.38 -6.27
C CYS A 124 11.03 -20.62 -5.52
N SER A 125 11.40 -19.75 -4.56
CA SER A 125 12.59 -19.93 -3.74
C SER A 125 12.61 -21.32 -3.09
N SER A 126 13.80 -21.93 -3.03
CA SER A 126 14.01 -23.21 -2.36
C SER A 126 13.79 -23.15 -0.84
N THR A 127 13.85 -21.96 -0.24
CA THR A 127 13.55 -21.74 1.19
C THR A 127 12.05 -21.68 1.47
N ASN A 128 11.22 -21.47 0.44
CA ASN A 128 9.77 -21.35 0.56
C ASN A 128 9.06 -22.70 0.40
N LEU A 129 8.23 -23.06 1.39
CA LEU A 129 7.33 -24.23 1.35
C LEU A 129 6.00 -23.92 0.64
N ASN A 130 6.01 -22.99 -0.32
CA ASN A 130 4.80 -22.62 -1.06
C ASN A 130 4.30 -23.82 -1.88
N PRO A 131 2.97 -24.07 -1.91
CA PRO A 131 2.38 -25.10 -2.76
C PRO A 131 2.59 -24.82 -4.26
N ASP A 132 2.61 -25.86 -5.09
CA ASP A 132 2.94 -25.76 -6.51
C ASP A 132 2.00 -24.83 -7.30
N TRP A 133 0.71 -24.80 -6.95
CA TRP A 133 -0.25 -23.91 -7.62
C TRP A 133 0.11 -22.42 -7.45
N ILE A 134 0.74 -22.04 -6.33
CA ILE A 134 1.23 -20.68 -6.11
C ILE A 134 2.43 -20.41 -7.02
N LYS A 135 3.38 -21.33 -7.05
CA LYS A 135 4.59 -21.24 -7.89
C LYS A 135 4.21 -21.11 -9.37
N SER A 136 3.20 -21.87 -9.81
CA SER A 136 2.65 -21.78 -11.16
C SER A 136 1.93 -20.45 -11.42
N LYS A 137 1.22 -19.89 -10.43
CA LYS A 137 0.47 -18.64 -10.57
C LYS A 137 1.37 -17.40 -10.67
N TYR A 138 2.51 -17.42 -10.00
CA TYR A 138 3.41 -16.27 -9.88
C TYR A 138 4.84 -16.62 -10.35
N PRO A 139 5.07 -16.80 -11.66
CA PRO A 139 6.41 -17.10 -12.15
C PRO A 139 7.37 -15.92 -11.91
N THR A 140 8.62 -16.19 -11.58
CA THR A 140 9.65 -15.18 -11.24
C THR A 140 10.17 -14.38 -12.43
N ASN A 141 9.82 -14.79 -13.65
CA ASN A 141 10.32 -14.17 -14.87
C ASN A 141 9.56 -12.87 -15.13
N GLN A 142 10.26 -11.72 -15.05
CA GLN A 142 9.76 -10.35 -15.30
C GLN A 142 9.04 -9.66 -14.13
N GLN A 143 9.72 -9.54 -12.99
CA GLN A 143 9.23 -8.71 -11.89
C GLN A 143 9.22 -7.22 -12.24
N LEU A 144 8.13 -6.53 -11.93
CA LEU A 144 8.01 -5.08 -12.03
C LEU A 144 8.77 -4.42 -10.86
N SER A 145 9.67 -3.48 -11.17
CA SER A 145 10.41 -2.75 -10.13
C SER A 145 9.58 -1.63 -9.52
N THR A 146 9.98 -1.21 -8.32
CA THR A 146 9.39 -0.08 -7.59
C THR A 146 9.50 1.22 -8.39
N GLU A 147 10.63 1.45 -9.04
CA GLU A 147 10.86 2.61 -9.91
C GLU A 147 9.91 2.60 -11.11
N THR A 148 9.73 1.44 -11.75
CA THR A 148 8.79 1.29 -12.86
C THR A 148 7.37 1.65 -12.41
N LEU A 149 6.96 1.21 -11.21
CA LEU A 149 5.63 1.54 -10.68
C LEU A 149 5.47 3.04 -10.39
N ILE A 150 6.49 3.66 -9.81
CA ILE A 150 6.53 5.11 -9.57
C ILE A 150 6.43 5.89 -10.89
N GLU A 151 7.15 5.47 -11.93
CA GLU A 151 7.05 6.08 -13.27
C GLU A 151 5.64 5.99 -13.85
N GLN A 152 4.93 4.88 -13.61
CA GLN A 152 3.53 4.75 -14.03
C GLN A 152 2.63 5.75 -13.34
N TYR A 153 2.80 5.94 -12.03
CA TYR A 153 2.06 6.98 -11.30
C TYR A 153 2.38 8.38 -11.82
N LYS A 154 3.67 8.70 -11.99
CA LYS A 154 4.12 9.99 -12.55
C LYS A 154 3.53 10.26 -13.93
N LYS A 155 3.54 9.25 -14.81
CA LYS A 155 3.01 9.37 -16.18
C LYS A 155 1.52 9.74 -16.20
N HIS A 156 0.71 9.16 -15.32
CA HIS A 156 -0.75 9.32 -15.37
C HIS A 156 -1.27 10.46 -14.50
N LEU A 157 -0.63 10.73 -13.35
CA LEU A 157 -1.02 11.82 -12.46
C LEU A 157 -0.40 13.16 -12.90
N GLY A 158 0.74 13.15 -13.59
CA GLY A 158 1.39 14.36 -14.09
C GLY A 158 1.63 15.37 -12.98
N THR A 159 1.10 16.58 -13.14
CA THR A 159 1.23 17.67 -12.17
C THR A 159 0.43 17.45 -10.88
N GLN A 160 -0.49 16.49 -10.83
CA GLN A 160 -1.21 16.12 -9.61
C GLN A 160 -0.34 15.31 -8.64
N LEU A 161 0.74 14.68 -9.10
CA LEU A 161 1.68 14.01 -8.20
C LEU A 161 2.59 15.07 -7.57
N GLN A 162 2.45 15.31 -6.27
CA GLN A 162 3.33 16.23 -5.54
C GLN A 162 4.65 15.56 -5.17
N ASN A 163 4.56 14.33 -4.66
CA ASN A 163 5.71 13.59 -4.20
C ASN A 163 5.48 12.09 -4.33
N SER A 164 6.56 11.33 -4.41
CA SER A 164 6.53 9.86 -4.35
C SER A 164 7.66 9.40 -3.44
N ARG A 165 7.30 8.66 -2.38
CA ARG A 165 8.24 8.10 -1.41
C ARG A 165 8.06 6.58 -1.38
N PHE A 166 9.07 5.84 -0.96
CA PHE A 166 8.94 4.39 -0.81
C PHE A 166 9.76 3.88 0.37
N ILE A 167 9.35 2.71 0.88
CA ILE A 167 10.00 1.99 1.96
C ILE A 167 10.23 0.57 1.46
N THR A 168 11.45 0.06 1.63
CA THR A 168 11.78 -1.35 1.44
C THR A 168 11.79 -2.01 2.80
N TYR A 169 10.91 -2.99 3.02
CA TYR A 169 10.94 -3.78 4.25
C TYR A 169 12.03 -4.84 4.17
N ASN A 170 12.75 -5.01 5.28
CA ASN A 170 13.86 -5.94 5.39
C ASN A 170 13.38 -7.22 6.08
N PHE A 171 13.54 -8.36 5.43
CA PHE A 171 13.19 -9.65 5.99
C PHE A 171 14.44 -10.47 6.27
N ALA A 172 14.43 -11.26 7.34
CA ALA A 172 15.50 -12.21 7.63
C ALA A 172 15.58 -13.34 6.58
N ASP A 173 14.45 -13.70 5.98
CA ASP A 173 14.36 -14.64 4.87
C ASP A 173 14.53 -13.91 3.54
N ASN A 174 15.57 -14.27 2.78
CA ASN A 174 15.90 -13.64 1.50
C ASN A 174 14.87 -13.91 0.39
N ALA A 175 13.98 -14.88 0.59
CA ALA A 175 12.88 -15.13 -0.34
C ALA A 175 11.72 -14.15 -0.17
N LEU A 176 11.70 -13.38 0.93
CA LEU A 176 10.68 -12.38 1.19
C LEU A 176 11.17 -10.98 0.83
N ALA A 177 10.32 -10.24 0.10
CA ALA A 177 10.58 -8.86 -0.25
C ALA A 177 9.24 -8.12 -0.41
N LEU A 178 9.14 -6.95 0.22
CA LEU A 178 7.97 -6.10 0.17
C LEU A 178 8.42 -4.65 0.17
N ASP A 179 7.94 -3.90 -0.81
CA ASP A 179 8.07 -2.45 -0.80
C ASP A 179 6.69 -1.84 -0.57
N VAL A 180 6.65 -0.63 -0.02
CA VAL A 180 5.47 0.23 -0.08
C VAL A 180 5.83 1.54 -0.73
N ILE A 181 4.99 1.98 -1.66
CA ILE A 181 5.10 3.24 -2.36
C ILE A 181 3.97 4.14 -1.86
N VAL A 182 4.31 5.36 -1.47
CA VAL A 182 3.37 6.40 -1.08
C VAL A 182 3.43 7.51 -2.12
N VAL A 183 2.31 7.75 -2.78
CA VAL A 183 2.15 8.80 -3.79
C VAL A 183 1.28 9.90 -3.21
N ASP A 184 1.87 11.06 -2.96
CA ASP A 184 1.19 12.23 -2.42
C ASP A 184 0.53 13.02 -3.56
N ILE A 185 -0.77 13.29 -3.44
CA ILE A 185 -1.59 13.94 -4.48
C ILE A 185 -1.86 15.40 -4.12
N ALA A 186 -1.71 16.27 -5.12
CA ALA A 186 -2.01 17.68 -5.04
C ALA A 186 -3.50 17.92 -4.78
N ARG A 187 -3.77 19.04 -4.10
CA ARG A 187 -5.13 19.52 -3.86
C ARG A 187 -5.83 19.89 -5.17
#